data_AF-A0A9D9V4W2-F1
#
_entry.id   AF-A0A9D9V4W2-F1
#
_cell.length_a   1.000
_cell.length_b   1.000
_cell.length_c   1.000
_cell.angle_alpha   90.00
_cell.angle_beta   90.00
_cell.angle_gamma   90.00
#
_symmetry.space_group_name_H-M   'P 1'
#
loop_
_entity.id
_entity.type
_entity.pdbx_description
1 polymer ?
#
loop_
_entity_poly.entity_id
_entity_poly.type
_entity_poly.pdbx_seq_one_letter_code
_entity_poly.pdbx_strand_id
1 'polypeptide(L)' 'MRRRVLQHNRGESQATKPYIPWRLACYIAFEEEGLAKDFEKYLKTGSGKAFAYKRFMRMEKYKK' A
#
# COMPACT_ATOMS: atom_id res chain seq x y z
N MET A 1 4.76 -11.83 0.10
CA MET A 1 3.70 -10.80 0.01
C MET A 1 2.37 -11.23 0.66
N ARG A 2 1.78 -12.38 0.31
CA ARG A 2 0.59 -12.94 0.99
C ARG A 2 0.75 -13.03 2.52
N ARG A 3 1.93 -13.42 2.99
CA ARG A 3 2.31 -13.43 4.41
C ARG A 3 2.11 -12.06 5.08
N ARG A 4 2.55 -10.95 4.46
CA ARG A 4 2.43 -9.61 5.06
C ARG A 4 0.98 -9.19 5.23
N VAL A 5 0.13 -9.39 4.21
CA VAL A 5 -1.30 -9.08 4.29
C VAL A 5 -1.96 -9.87 5.42
N LEU A 6 -1.62 -11.15 5.55
CA LEU A 6 -2.10 -12.02 6.61
C LEU A 6 -1.66 -11.53 8.00
N GLN A 7 -0.39 -11.15 8.17
CA GLN A 7 0.15 -10.62 9.43
C GLN A 7 -0.51 -9.30 9.85
N HIS A 8 -0.72 -8.38 8.90
CA HIS A 8 -1.45 -7.14 9.16
C HIS A 8 -2.90 -7.40 9.56
N ASN A 9 -3.58 -8.33 8.89
CA ASN A 9 -4.96 -8.71 9.22
C ASN A 9 -5.10 -9.52 10.51
N ARG A 10 -4.03 -10.17 10.97
CA ARG A 10 -3.94 -10.82 12.28
C ARG A 10 -3.64 -9.83 13.41
N GLY A 11 -3.36 -8.56 13.09
CA GLY A 11 -3.06 -7.54 14.09
C GLY A 11 -1.71 -7.72 14.77
N GLU A 12 -0.76 -8.39 14.12
CA GLU A 12 0.61 -8.58 14.61
C GLU A 12 1.40 -7.25 14.67
N SER A 13 0.95 -6.22 13.95
CA SER A 13 1.52 -4.87 14.00
C SER A 13 0.62 -3.94 14.82
N GLN A 14 1.15 -3.45 15.95
CA GLN A 14 0.43 -2.58 16.89
C GLN A 14 -0.09 -1.30 16.21
N ALA A 15 0.68 -0.72 15.29
CA ALA A 15 0.31 0.50 14.57
C ALA A 15 -0.82 0.28 13.54
N THR A 16 -0.87 -0.89 12.89
CA THR A 16 -1.89 -1.17 11.85
C THR A 16 -3.11 -1.93 12.40
N LYS A 17 -3.05 -2.38 13.65
CA LYS A 17 -4.10 -3.16 14.33
C LYS A 17 -5.46 -2.45 14.40
N PRO A 18 -5.56 -1.12 14.64
CA PRO A 18 -6.86 -0.45 14.68
C PRO A 18 -7.61 -0.39 13.33
N TYR A 19 -6.92 -0.62 12.22
CA TYR A 19 -7.44 -0.39 10.86
C TYR A 19 -7.71 -1.69 10.09
N ILE A 20 -7.79 -2.82 10.79
CA ILE A 20 -8.17 -4.12 10.22
C ILE A 20 -9.68 -4.10 9.90
N PRO A 21 -10.13 -4.68 8.78
CA PRO A 21 -9.38 -5.51 7.83
C PRO A 21 -8.73 -4.71 6.68
N TRP A 22 -7.45 -5.00 6.45
CA TRP A 22 -6.68 -4.52 5.30
C TRP A 22 -7.01 -5.34 4.05
N ARG A 23 -7.35 -4.63 2.97
CA ARG A 23 -7.47 -5.20 1.63
C ARG A 23 -6.32 -4.69 0.77
N LEU A 24 -5.72 -5.59 0.00
CA LEU A 24 -4.70 -5.21 -0.95
C LEU A 24 -5.33 -4.48 -2.14
N ALA A 25 -4.96 -3.21 -2.33
CA ALA A 25 -5.43 -2.41 -3.46
C ALA A 25 -4.56 -2.57 -4.71
N CYS A 26 -3.23 -2.63 -4.54
CA CYS A 26 -2.28 -2.75 -5.63
C CYS A 26 -0.99 -3.43 -5.15
N TYR A 27 -0.32 -4.13 -6.05
CA TYR A 27 1.01 -4.70 -5.84
C TYR A 27 1.86 -4.50 -7.08
N ILE A 28 3.09 -4.03 -6.86
CA ILE A 28 4.05 -3.73 -7.92
C ILE A 28 5.33 -4.48 -7.54
N ALA A 29 5.85 -5.23 -8.50
CA ALA A 29 7.11 -5.95 -8.38
C ALA A 29 8.12 -5.33 -9.34
N PHE A 30 9.36 -5.26 -8.88
CA PHE A 30 10.50 -4.83 -9.66
C PHE A 30 11.54 -5.96 -9.65
N GLU A 31 12.30 -6.07 -10.73
CA GLU A 31 13.41 -7.02 -10.82
C GLU A 31 14.61 -6.55 -10.00
N GLU A 32 14.87 -5.24 -9.99
CA GLU A 32 15.96 -4.63 -9.25
C GLU A 32 15.49 -4.01 -7.93
N GLU A 33 16.25 -4.24 -6.85
CA GLU A 33 15.95 -3.68 -5.53
C GLU A 33 16.08 -2.14 -5.49
N GLY A 34 17.03 -1.57 -6.25
CA GLY A 34 17.22 -0.12 -6.34
C GLY A 34 15.96 0.60 -6.83
N LEU A 35 15.43 0.14 -7.97
CA LEU A 35 14.17 0.64 -8.53
C LEU A 35 13.00 0.51 -7.57
N ALA A 36 12.91 -0.62 -6.84
CA ALA A 36 11.85 -0.82 -5.85
C ALA A 36 11.93 0.22 -4.71
N LYS A 37 13.14 0.48 -4.19
CA LYS A 37 13.36 1.43 -3.10
C LYS A 37 13.09 2.86 -3.53
N ASP A 38 13.53 3.24 -4.71
CA ASP A 38 13.33 4.60 -5.22
C ASP A 38 11.86 4.85 -5.55
N PHE A 39 11.16 3.85 -6.08
CA PHE A 39 9.72 3.93 -6.27
C PHE A 39 8.95 3.97 -4.95
N GLU A 40 9.36 3.19 -3.93
CA GLU A 40 8.78 3.27 -2.59
C GLU A 40 8.96 4.67 -1.97
N LYS A 41 10.16 5.25 -2.08
CA LYS A 41 10.43 6.62 -1.64
C LYS A 41 9.56 7.62 -2.38
N TYR A 42 9.44 7.49 -3.70
CA TYR A 42 8.58 8.34 -4.52
C TYR A 42 7.13 8.29 -4.02
N LEU A 43 6.56 7.11 -3.76
CA LEU A 43 5.19 6.96 -3.27
C LEU A 43 4.94 7.62 -1.91
N LYS A 44 5.98 7.80 -1.09
CA LYS A 44 5.87 8.50 0.21
C LYS A 44 5.82 10.03 0.08
N THR A 45 6.16 10.59 -1.09
CA THR A 45 6.07 12.04 -1.36
C THR A 45 4.63 12.50 -1.58
N GLY A 46 4.38 13.82 -1.54
CA GLY A 46 3.05 14.38 -1.84
C GLY A 46 2.53 14.01 -3.23
N SER A 47 3.37 14.20 -4.25
CA SER A 47 3.05 13.83 -5.64
C SER A 47 2.87 12.33 -5.82
N GLY A 48 3.69 11.50 -5.15
CA GLY A 48 3.56 10.05 -5.19
C GLY A 48 2.26 9.54 -4.59
N LYS A 49 1.81 10.14 -3.47
CA LYS A 49 0.48 9.83 -2.89
C LYS A 49 -0.65 10.20 -3.84
N ALA A 50 -0.59 11.38 -4.46
CA ALA A 50 -1.60 11.80 -5.44
C ALA A 50 -1.64 10.86 -6.66
N PHE A 51 -0.48 10.44 -7.15
CA PHE A 51 -0.35 9.43 -8.21
C PHE A 51 -0.99 8.10 -7.80
N ALA A 52 -0.67 7.59 -6.60
CA ALA A 52 -1.22 6.33 -6.10
C ALA A 52 -2.75 6.39 -5.97
N TYR A 53 -3.30 7.49 -5.45
CA TYR A 53 -4.75 7.67 -5.35
C TYR A 53 -5.43 7.74 -6.72
N LYS A 54 -4.79 8.38 -7.71
CA LYS A 54 -5.34 8.49 -9.06
C LYS A 54 -5.26 7.18 -9.85
N ARG A 55 -4.21 6.38 -9.65
CA ARG A 55 -3.89 5.22 -10.52
C ARG A 55 -4.16 3.86 -9.87
N PHE A 56 -4.03 3.75 -8.56
CA PHE A 56 -4.13 2.48 -7.84
C PHE A 56 -5.39 2.36 -6.99
N MET A 57 -5.98 3.48 -6.60
CA MET A 57 -7.24 3.49 -5.86
C MET A 57 -8.40 3.91 -6.76
N ARG A 58 -9.44 3.07 -6.80
CA ARG A 58 -10.71 3.47 -7.41
C ARG A 58 -11.51 4.24 -6.35
N MET A 59 -11.41 5.57 -6.40
CA MET A 59 -12.06 6.49 -5.44
C MET A 59 -13.60 6.31 -5.35
N GLU A 60 -14.22 5.67 -6.36
CA GLU A 60 -15.65 5.35 -6.35
C GLU A 60 -16.08 4.47 -5.16
N LYS A 61 -15.19 3.63 -4.60
CA LYS A 61 -15.53 2.75 -3.46
C LYS A 61 -15.38 3.41 -2.08
N TYR A 62 -14.92 4.65 -2.01
CA TYR A 62 -14.61 5.36 -0.76
C TYR A 62 -15.38 6.68 -0.59
N LYS A 63 -16.32 7.00 -1.50
CA LYS A 63 -17.35 8.01 -1.22
C LYS A 63 -18.27 7.45 -0.12
N LYS A 64 -18.17 8.04 1.06
CA LYS A 64 -19.13 7.87 2.15
C LYS A 64 -20.35 8.75 1.88
#